data_AF-A0A2T7KH11-F1
#
_entry.id   AF-A0A2T7KH11-F1
#
_cell.length_a   1.000
_cell.length_b   1.000
_cell.length_c   1.000
_cell.angle_alpha   90.00
_cell.angle_beta   90.00
_cell.angle_gamma   90.00
#
_symmetry.space_group_name_H-M   'P 1'
#
loop_
_entity.id
_entity.type
_entity.pdbx_description
1 polymer ?
#
loop_
_entity_poly.entity_id
_entity_poly.type
_entity_poly.pdbx_seq_one_letter_code
_entity_poly.pdbx_strand_id
1 'polypeptide(L)'
;MENNGQPFFDDPNAALREIAQNPAAYAHYLADIHRVVLDVQAKLEILRRETRVHCRGTRVEGDKMGQAFLRSLPVEQSLNGILKNLNAISSGLEKSAYKRHAHDEKVKEVRAKRKEKKQLKVHKVSPSLQAAPESSGQEGAQSPNAGYGGPTSIYNLPRRESA
;
A
#
# COMPACT_ATOMS: atom_id res chain seq x y z
N MET A 1 27.05 9.66 43.21
CA MET A 1 26.41 8.90 42.12
C MET A 1 26.67 9.66 40.84
N GLU A 2 27.68 9.23 40.09
CA GLU A 2 28.08 9.86 38.83
C GLU A 2 27.04 9.52 37.77
N ASN A 3 26.37 10.54 37.24
CA ASN A 3 25.52 10.39 36.07
C ASN A 3 26.44 10.18 34.86
N ASN A 4 26.59 8.92 34.46
CA ASN A 4 27.39 8.45 33.33
C ASN A 4 26.83 8.97 31.99
N GLY A 5 26.90 10.27 31.70
CA GLY A 5 26.81 10.85 30.34
C GLY A 5 25.68 10.37 29.41
N GLN A 6 24.64 9.71 29.92
CA GLN A 6 23.55 9.20 29.10
C GLN A 6 22.63 10.37 28.76
N PRO A 7 22.33 10.58 27.46
CA PRO A 7 21.42 11.64 27.07
C PRO A 7 20.08 11.42 27.78
N PHE A 8 19.58 12.49 28.39
CA PHE A 8 18.39 12.52 29.26
C PHE A 8 17.07 12.24 28.53
N PHE A 9 17.12 12.03 27.21
CA PHE A 9 15.96 11.76 26.38
C PHE A 9 16.21 10.47 25.60
N ASP A 10 15.27 9.53 25.74
CA ASP A 10 15.08 8.44 24.79
C ASP A 10 15.07 8.98 23.36
N ASP A 11 15.57 8.18 22.42
CA ASP A 11 15.80 8.59 21.03
C ASP A 11 14.64 9.44 20.47
N PRO A 12 14.90 10.69 20.04
CA PRO A 12 13.85 11.63 19.64
C PRO A 12 13.04 11.15 18.43
N ASN A 13 13.55 10.15 17.70
CA ASN A 13 12.89 9.57 16.52
C ASN A 13 12.32 8.16 16.80
N ALA A 14 12.22 7.74 18.06
CA ALA A 14 11.65 6.43 18.42
C ALA A 14 10.21 6.29 17.93
N ALA A 15 9.36 7.29 18.20
CA ALA A 15 7.96 7.29 17.77
C ALA A 15 7.80 7.17 16.24
N LEU A 16 8.64 7.86 15.46
CA LEU A 16 8.59 7.80 14.00
C LEU A 16 8.98 6.41 13.46
N ARG A 17 9.88 5.71 14.15
CA ARG A 17 10.25 4.32 13.80
C ARG A 17 9.11 3.35 14.08
N GLU A 18 8.43 3.51 15.21
CA GLU A 18 7.25 2.69 15.53
C GLU A 18 6.13 2.89 14.50
N ILE A 19 5.86 4.15 14.14
CA ILE A 19 4.90 4.50 13.08
C ILE A 19 5.32 3.87 11.75
N ALA A 20 6.60 3.89 11.37
CA ALA A 20 7.07 3.31 10.11
C ALA A 20 6.90 1.77 10.04
N GLN A 21 7.02 1.10 11.19
CA GLN A 21 6.82 -0.35 11.29
C GLN A 21 5.35 -0.74 11.08
N ASN A 22 4.41 0.07 11.56
CA ASN A 22 2.99 -0.20 11.47
C ASN A 22 2.32 0.51 10.27
N PRO A 23 1.81 -0.22 9.25
CA PRO A 23 1.22 0.40 8.06
C PRO A 23 -0.04 1.23 8.36
N ALA A 24 -0.83 0.86 9.36
CA ALA A 24 -2.03 1.62 9.74
C ALA A 24 -1.65 2.93 10.43
N ALA A 25 -0.71 2.87 11.40
CA ALA A 25 -0.19 4.07 12.06
C ALA A 25 0.47 5.03 11.06
N TYR A 26 1.21 4.50 10.10
CA TYR A 26 1.80 5.27 9.00
C TYR A 26 0.74 6.02 8.19
N ALA A 27 -0.35 5.36 7.80
CA ALA A 27 -1.42 5.98 7.04
C ALA A 27 -2.14 7.09 7.83
N HIS A 28 -2.41 6.87 9.13
CA HIS A 28 -3.00 7.88 10.00
C HIS A 28 -2.10 9.10 10.15
N TYR A 29 -0.81 8.88 10.42
CA TYR A 29 0.16 9.96 10.55
C TYR A 29 0.25 10.82 9.28
N LEU A 30 0.26 10.19 8.10
CA LEU A 30 0.26 10.92 6.84
C LEU A 30 -1.06 11.64 6.56
N ALA A 31 -2.20 11.10 6.99
CA ALA A 31 -3.50 11.76 6.85
C ALA A 31 -3.56 13.05 7.70
N ASP A 32 -2.97 13.05 8.89
CA ASP A 32 -2.90 14.25 9.73
C ASP A 32 -2.01 15.32 9.11
N ILE A 33 -0.85 14.94 8.58
CA ILE A 33 0.00 15.85 7.80
C ILE A 33 -0.76 16.39 6.58
N HIS A 34 -1.48 15.53 5.88
CA HIS A 34 -2.25 15.91 4.70
C HIS A 34 -3.31 16.98 5.04
N ARG A 35 -4.01 16.84 6.17
CA ARG A 35 -4.97 17.86 6.65
C ARG A 35 -4.29 19.22 6.88
N VAL A 36 -3.13 19.22 7.53
CA VAL A 36 -2.36 20.45 7.78
C VAL A 36 -1.90 21.09 6.47
N VAL A 37 -1.42 20.28 5.51
CA VAL A 37 -1.01 20.77 4.19
C VAL A 37 -2.17 21.42 3.45
N LEU A 38 -3.36 20.82 3.48
CA LEU A 38 -4.56 21.37 2.85
C LEU A 38 -5.01 22.69 3.51
N ASP A 39 -4.95 22.78 4.84
CA ASP A 39 -5.27 24.02 5.56
C ASP A 39 -4.28 25.14 5.22
N VAL A 40 -2.97 24.84 5.20
CA VAL A 40 -1.93 25.78 4.77
C VAL A 40 -2.15 26.21 3.32
N GLN A 41 -2.49 25.29 2.43
CA GLN A 41 -2.81 25.60 1.04
C GLN A 41 -3.99 26.58 0.94
N ALA A 42 -5.09 26.33 1.65
CA ALA A 42 -6.26 27.21 1.65
C ALA A 42 -5.91 28.62 2.15
N LYS A 43 -5.13 28.73 3.23
CA LYS A 43 -4.66 30.03 3.75
C LYS A 43 -3.76 30.77 2.76
N LEU A 44 -2.87 30.05 2.07
CA LEU A 44 -2.00 30.64 1.05
C LEU A 44 -2.75 31.07 -0.21
N GLU A 45 -3.83 30.38 -0.58
CA GLU A 45 -4.70 30.81 -1.68
C GLU A 45 -5.40 32.13 -1.36
N ILE A 46 -5.88 32.31 -0.12
CA ILE A 46 -6.45 33.57 0.34
C ILE A 46 -5.36 34.66 0.34
N LEU A 47 -4.20 34.39 0.94
CA LEU A 47 -3.09 35.33 0.99
C LEU A 47 -2.66 35.78 -0.41
N ARG A 48 -2.61 34.85 -1.38
CA ARG A 48 -2.30 35.18 -2.78
C ARG A 48 -3.32 36.15 -3.38
N ARG A 49 -4.62 35.97 -3.11
CA ARG A 49 -5.66 36.86 -3.61
C ARG A 49 -5.50 38.26 -3.02
N GLU A 50 -5.33 38.35 -1.70
CA GLU A 50 -5.12 39.62 -1.01
C GLU A 50 -3.84 40.33 -1.47
N THR A 51 -2.74 39.59 -1.60
CA THR A 51 -1.46 40.11 -2.10
C THR A 51 -1.61 40.65 -3.53
N ARG A 52 -2.31 39.92 -4.39
CA ARG A 52 -2.60 40.36 -5.76
C ARG A 52 -3.41 41.65 -5.78
N VAL A 53 -4.47 41.74 -4.97
CA VAL A 53 -5.31 42.95 -4.89
C VAL A 53 -4.50 44.12 -4.38
N HIS A 54 -3.75 43.92 -3.29
CA HIS A 54 -2.93 44.95 -2.67
C HIS A 54 -1.81 45.43 -3.60
N CYS A 55 -0.91 44.53 -4.04
CA CYS A 55 0.27 44.90 -4.83
C CYS A 55 -0.06 45.49 -6.20
N ARG A 56 -1.18 45.08 -6.84
CA ARG A 56 -1.64 45.69 -8.08
C ARG A 56 -2.37 47.02 -7.85
N GLY A 57 -2.96 47.21 -6.67
CA GLY A 57 -3.64 48.44 -6.26
C GLY A 57 -2.67 49.53 -5.80
N THR A 58 -1.50 49.17 -5.28
CA THR A 58 -0.46 50.11 -4.85
C THR A 58 0.28 50.73 -6.03
N ARG A 59 -0.19 51.90 -6.47
CA ARG A 59 0.46 52.74 -7.47
C ARG A 59 1.41 53.73 -6.81
N VAL A 60 2.52 54.01 -7.46
CA VAL A 60 3.51 55.01 -7.08
C VAL A 60 3.38 56.21 -8.02
N GLU A 61 3.67 57.41 -7.54
CA GLU A 61 3.68 58.61 -8.39
C GLU A 61 4.60 58.40 -9.61
N GLY A 62 4.11 58.77 -10.79
CA GLY A 62 4.82 58.55 -12.06
C GLY A 62 4.61 57.17 -12.69
N ASP A 63 3.82 56.28 -12.08
CA ASP A 63 3.51 54.98 -12.67
C ASP A 63 2.75 55.09 -14.00
N LYS A 64 3.33 54.48 -15.03
CA LYS A 64 2.62 54.21 -16.28
C LYS A 64 1.60 53.08 -16.08
N MET A 65 0.60 53.02 -16.98
CA MET A 65 -0.38 51.94 -17.00
C MET A 65 0.32 50.57 -16.98
N GLY A 66 -0.06 49.70 -16.03
CA GLY A 66 0.50 48.35 -15.90
C GLY A 66 1.80 48.24 -15.10
N GLN A 67 2.46 49.33 -14.68
CA GLN A 67 3.71 49.25 -13.91
C GLN A 67 3.54 48.59 -12.53
N ALA A 68 2.48 48.95 -11.80
CA ALA A 68 2.15 48.28 -10.53
C ALA A 68 1.91 46.77 -10.71
N PHE A 69 1.30 46.37 -11.81
CA PHE A 69 1.13 44.95 -12.16
C PHE A 69 2.49 44.27 -12.38
N LEU A 70 3.38 44.85 -13.19
CA LEU A 70 4.69 44.27 -13.47
C LEU A 70 5.54 44.12 -12.20
N ARG A 71 5.48 45.10 -11.29
CA ARG A 71 6.16 45.00 -9.98
C ARG A 71 5.58 43.91 -9.07
N SER A 72 4.27 43.66 -9.16
CA SER A 72 3.61 42.61 -8.36
C SER A 72 3.88 41.19 -8.87
N LEU A 73 4.26 41.03 -10.16
CA LEU A 73 4.43 39.73 -10.80
C LEU A 73 5.38 38.77 -10.07
N PRO A 74 6.60 39.17 -9.64
CA PRO A 74 7.52 38.25 -8.98
C PRO A 74 6.94 37.67 -7.69
N VAL A 75 6.24 38.50 -6.91
CA VAL A 75 5.57 38.08 -5.67
C VAL A 75 4.46 37.09 -5.98
N GLU A 76 3.61 37.38 -6.96
CA GLU A 76 2.55 36.47 -7.38
C GLU A 76 3.07 35.14 -7.94
N GLN A 77 4.17 35.18 -8.70
CA GLN A 77 4.82 33.99 -9.24
C GLN A 77 5.42 33.12 -8.13
N SER A 78 6.06 33.72 -7.13
CA SER A 78 6.62 32.99 -5.98
C SER A 78 5.53 32.23 -5.20
N LEU A 79 4.42 32.89 -4.88
CA LEU A 79 3.28 32.27 -4.20
C LEU A 79 2.63 31.16 -5.05
N ASN A 80 2.51 31.38 -6.36
CA ASN A 80 2.05 30.34 -7.28
C ASN A 80 2.95 29.11 -7.30
N GLY A 81 4.27 29.30 -7.25
CA GLY A 81 5.24 28.20 -7.16
C GLY A 81 5.02 27.36 -5.90
N ILE A 82 4.84 28.01 -4.75
CA ILE A 82 4.56 27.35 -3.47
C ILE A 82 3.27 26.54 -3.56
N LEU A 83 2.18 27.12 -4.07
CA LEU A 83 0.90 26.42 -4.22
C LEU A 83 1.01 25.19 -5.14
N LYS A 84 1.80 25.27 -6.23
CA LYS A 84 2.05 24.10 -7.10
C LYS A 84 2.79 23.00 -6.35
N ASN A 85 3.79 23.36 -5.56
CA ASN A 85 4.55 22.39 -4.76
C ASN A 85 3.68 21.74 -3.69
N LEU A 86 2.82 22.50 -3.01
CA LEU A 86 1.89 21.94 -2.01
C LEU A 86 0.90 20.94 -2.62
N ASN A 87 0.34 21.24 -3.80
CA ASN A 87 -0.49 20.29 -4.55
C ASN A 87 0.28 18.99 -4.87
N ALA A 88 1.54 19.12 -5.31
CA ALA A 88 2.38 17.96 -5.58
C ALA A 88 2.65 17.13 -4.30
N ILE A 89 2.94 17.79 -3.18
CA ILE A 89 3.17 17.16 -1.87
C ILE A 89 1.93 16.42 -1.40
N SER A 90 0.75 17.05 -1.42
CA SER A 90 -0.53 16.42 -1.07
C SER A 90 -0.75 15.12 -1.86
N SER A 91 -0.59 15.18 -3.19
CA SER A 91 -0.70 13.98 -4.04
C SER A 91 0.36 12.90 -3.73
N GLY A 92 1.55 13.31 -3.30
CA GLY A 92 2.64 12.42 -2.92
C GLY A 92 2.36 11.69 -1.60
N LEU A 93 1.78 12.39 -0.62
CA LEU A 93 1.41 11.84 0.68
C LEU A 93 0.39 10.71 0.52
N GLU A 94 -0.69 10.93 -0.24
CA GLU A 94 -1.71 9.91 -0.49
C GLU A 94 -1.11 8.65 -1.17
N LYS A 95 -0.28 8.87 -2.21
CA LYS A 95 0.40 7.79 -2.92
C LYS A 95 1.34 7.00 -2.01
N SER A 96 2.03 7.67 -1.08
CA SER A 96 2.98 7.02 -0.17
C SER A 96 2.28 6.11 0.83
N ALA A 97 1.14 6.53 1.40
CA ALA A 97 0.31 5.70 2.27
C ALA A 97 -0.17 4.44 1.54
N TYR A 98 -0.70 4.60 0.32
CA TYR A 98 -1.13 3.48 -0.52
C TYR A 98 0.02 2.50 -0.81
N LYS A 99 1.20 3.01 -1.20
CA LYS A 99 2.37 2.18 -1.49
C LYS A 99 2.87 1.41 -0.27
N ARG A 100 2.85 2.02 0.93
CA ARG A 100 3.27 1.34 2.17
C ARG A 100 2.34 0.20 2.53
N HIS A 101 1.03 0.40 2.38
CA HIS A 101 0.03 -0.65 2.57
C HIS A 101 0.22 -1.79 1.56
N ALA A 102 0.34 -1.46 0.26
CA ALA A 102 0.56 -2.45 -0.79
C ALA A 102 1.86 -3.26 -0.60
N HIS A 103 2.91 -2.66 -0.05
CA HIS A 103 4.13 -3.37 0.32
C HIS A 103 3.87 -4.39 1.44
N ASP A 104 3.11 -4.02 2.46
CA ASP A 104 2.81 -4.90 3.60
C ASP A 104 2.03 -6.15 3.15
N GLU A 105 1.01 -5.96 2.31
CA GLU A 105 0.23 -7.05 1.74
C GLU A 105 1.10 -8.01 0.90
N LYS A 106 1.98 -7.47 0.04
CA LYS A 106 2.93 -8.30 -0.72
C LYS A 106 3.85 -9.11 0.19
N VAL A 107 4.30 -8.56 1.32
CA VAL A 107 5.13 -9.29 2.28
C VAL A 107 4.35 -10.43 2.92
N LYS A 108 3.06 -10.23 3.26
CA LYS A 108 2.18 -11.28 3.78
C LYS A 108 1.99 -12.40 2.75
N GLU A 109 1.69 -12.07 1.51
CA GLU A 109 1.55 -13.03 0.41
C GLU A 109 2.83 -13.86 0.21
N VAL A 110 4.00 -13.23 0.21
CA VAL A 110 5.28 -13.93 0.06
C VAL A 110 5.52 -14.91 1.22
N ARG A 111 5.15 -14.54 2.45
CA ARG A 111 5.24 -15.44 3.61
C ARG A 111 4.30 -16.63 3.48
N ALA A 112 3.07 -16.43 3.00
CA ALA A 112 2.10 -17.49 2.74
C ALA A 112 2.62 -18.48 1.68
N LYS A 113 3.04 -17.96 0.51
CA LYS A 113 3.63 -18.78 -0.58
C LYS A 113 4.83 -19.60 -0.12
N ARG A 114 5.67 -19.04 0.77
CA ARG A 114 6.82 -19.77 1.35
C ARG A 114 6.38 -20.88 2.30
N LYS A 115 5.31 -20.70 3.08
CA LYS A 115 4.73 -21.75 3.93
C LYS A 115 4.14 -22.89 3.10
N GLU A 116 3.33 -22.57 2.09
CA GLU A 116 2.76 -23.56 1.16
C GLU A 116 3.86 -24.37 0.47
N LYS A 117 4.90 -23.70 -0.04
CA LYS A 117 6.04 -24.38 -0.68
C LYS A 117 6.81 -25.29 0.28
N LYS A 118 6.91 -24.92 1.56
CA LYS A 118 7.53 -25.79 2.59
C LYS A 118 6.67 -27.02 2.84
N GLN A 119 5.35 -26.86 2.97
CA GLN A 119 4.42 -27.98 3.14
C GLN A 119 4.46 -28.94 1.94
N LEU A 120 4.46 -28.41 0.71
CA LEU A 120 4.59 -29.23 -0.50
C LEU A 120 5.91 -30.01 -0.56
N LYS A 121 7.01 -29.43 -0.06
CA LYS A 121 8.29 -30.15 0.05
C LYS A 121 8.23 -31.27 1.07
N VAL A 122 7.61 -31.04 2.23
CA VAL A 122 7.41 -32.10 3.24
C VAL A 122 6.55 -33.21 2.66
N HIS A 123 5.42 -32.89 2.01
CA HIS A 123 4.55 -33.87 1.38
C HIS A 123 5.25 -34.72 0.30
N LYS A 124 6.14 -34.11 -0.51
CA LYS A 124 6.94 -34.83 -1.51
C LYS A 124 8.05 -35.71 -0.92
N VAL A 125 8.53 -35.40 0.29
CA VAL A 125 9.59 -36.15 0.97
C VAL A 125 9.01 -37.18 1.95
N SER A 126 7.70 -37.12 2.25
CA SER A 126 7.01 -38.18 3.00
C SER A 126 7.22 -39.52 2.31
N PRO A 127 7.57 -40.59 3.06
CA PRO A 127 7.74 -41.91 2.49
C PRO A 127 6.44 -42.33 1.77
N SER A 128 6.58 -42.94 0.59
CA SER A 128 5.47 -43.51 -0.14
C SER A 128 4.64 -44.36 0.82
N LEU A 129 3.34 -44.04 0.94
CA LEU A 129 2.41 -44.87 1.70
C LEU A 129 2.63 -46.32 1.27
N GLN A 130 3.06 -47.15 2.22
CA GLN A 130 3.27 -48.57 2.03
C GLN A 130 1.96 -49.11 1.45
N ALA A 131 2.00 -49.63 0.21
CA ALA A 131 0.87 -50.33 -0.35
C ALA A 131 0.47 -51.42 0.65
N ALA A 132 -0.84 -51.52 0.93
CA ALA A 132 -1.36 -52.55 1.82
C ALA A 132 -0.77 -53.92 1.40
N PRO A 133 -0.32 -54.76 2.36
CA PRO A 133 0.40 -55.97 2.03
C PRO A 133 -0.47 -56.82 1.10
N GLU A 134 0.07 -57.14 -0.07
CA GLU A 134 -0.53 -58.10 -0.99
C GLU A 134 -0.65 -59.43 -0.25
N SER A 135 -1.88 -59.81 0.10
CA SER A 135 -2.14 -61.17 0.58
C SER A 135 -1.90 -62.11 -0.60
N SER A 136 -0.77 -62.82 -0.54
CA SER A 136 -0.46 -63.91 -1.45
C SER A 136 -1.52 -65.01 -1.33
N GLY A 137 -2.34 -65.13 -2.38
CA GLY A 137 -2.97 -66.38 -2.84
C GLY A 137 -4.21 -66.86 -2.09
N GLN A 138 -5.37 -66.80 -2.76
CA GLN A 138 -6.25 -67.97 -2.87
C GLN A 138 -7.27 -67.77 -4.00
N GLU A 139 -7.27 -68.72 -4.94
CA GLU A 139 -8.26 -68.89 -5.98
C GLU A 139 -9.66 -69.12 -5.36
N GLY A 140 -10.68 -68.53 -5.99
CA GLY A 140 -12.03 -69.11 -6.06
C GLY A 140 -12.99 -68.85 -4.90
N ALA A 141 -13.91 -67.90 -5.09
CA ALA A 141 -15.34 -68.09 -4.80
C ALA A 141 -16.16 -66.92 -5.37
N GLN A 142 -17.07 -67.26 -6.28
CA GLN A 142 -18.14 -66.39 -6.77
C GLN A 142 -19.09 -66.03 -5.61
N SER A 143 -19.46 -64.75 -5.47
CA SER A 143 -20.81 -64.36 -5.06
C SER A 143 -21.10 -62.91 -5.47
N PRO A 144 -22.32 -62.60 -5.97
CA PRO A 144 -22.61 -61.32 -6.61
C PRO A 144 -23.30 -60.37 -5.62
N ASN A 145 -22.73 -59.19 -5.36
CA ASN A 145 -23.59 -58.02 -5.12
C ASN A 145 -22.89 -56.66 -5.23
N ALA A 146 -23.53 -55.82 -6.03
CA ALA A 146 -23.73 -54.39 -5.91
C ALA A 146 -22.55 -53.49 -5.47
N GLY A 147 -21.93 -52.86 -6.47
CA GLY A 147 -22.15 -51.42 -6.60
C GLY A 147 -21.05 -50.50 -6.10
N TYR A 148 -19.96 -50.40 -6.86
CA TYR A 148 -19.33 -49.09 -7.12
C TYR A 148 -18.36 -49.18 -8.30
N GLY A 149 -18.90 -49.09 -9.52
CA GLY A 149 -18.13 -48.97 -10.76
C GLY A 149 -18.16 -47.55 -11.29
N GLY A 150 -17.48 -46.63 -10.60
CA GLY A 150 -17.31 -45.24 -11.09
C GLY A 150 -16.17 -45.17 -12.11
N PRO A 151 -16.30 -44.40 -13.21
CA PRO A 151 -15.30 -44.38 -14.28
C PRO A 151 -13.97 -43.82 -13.78
N THR A 152 -12.90 -44.57 -14.02
CA THR A 152 -11.51 -44.22 -13.66
C THR A 152 -10.88 -43.14 -14.55
N SER A 153 -11.67 -42.45 -15.39
CA SER A 153 -11.17 -41.39 -16.30
C SER A 153 -12.26 -40.47 -16.81
N ILE A 154 -11.98 -39.15 -16.84
CA ILE A 154 -12.84 -38.06 -17.34
C ILE A 154 -13.17 -38.12 -18.84
N TYR A 155 -12.51 -39.00 -19.59
CA TYR A 155 -12.79 -39.21 -21.02
C TYR A 155 -13.88 -40.27 -21.29
N ASN A 156 -14.38 -40.96 -20.26
CA ASN A 156 -15.46 -41.94 -20.35
C ASN A 156 -16.82 -41.36 -19.95
N LEU A 157 -17.19 -40.22 -20.51
CA LEU A 157 -18.56 -39.71 -20.41
C LEU A 157 -19.31 -40.04 -21.71
N PRO A 158 -20.43 -40.80 -21.67
CA PRO A 158 -21.26 -40.99 -22.85
C PRO A 158 -21.88 -39.63 -23.24
N ARG A 159 -21.60 -39.20 -24.46
CA ARG A 159 -22.17 -38.01 -25.10
C ARG A 159 -23.70 -38.17 -25.14
N ARG A 160 -24.41 -37.48 -24.26
CA ARG A 160 -25.88 -37.45 -24.28
C ARG A 160 -26.31 -36.39 -25.29
N GLU A 161 -26.70 -36.82 -26.49
CA GLU A 161 -27.48 -36.00 -27.41
C GLU A 161 -28.79 -35.61 -26.72
N SER A 162 -29.04 -34.31 -26.57
CA SER A 162 -30.32 -33.78 -26.13
C SER A 162 -31.04 -33.26 -27.37
N ALA A 163 -32.19 -33.87 -27.65
CA ALA A 163 -33.20 -33.43 -28.60
C ALA A 163 -33.95 -32.20 -28.06
#